data_AF-A0A9N8YRP8-F1
#
_entry.id   AF-A0A9N8YRP8-F1
#
_cell.length_a   1.000
_cell.length_b   1.000
_cell.length_c   1.000
_cell.angle_alpha   90.00
_cell.angle_beta   90.00
_cell.angle_gamma   90.00
#
_symmetry.space_group_name_H-M   'P 1'
#
loop_
_entity.id
_entity.type
_entity.pdbx_description
1 polymer ?
#
loop_
_entity_poly.entity_id
_entity_poly.type
_entity_poly.pdbx_seq_one_letter_code
_entity_poly.pdbx_strand_id
1 'polypeptide(L)' 'MKINVEINYEATGTKKILKAEFKYTDTVGDIKNKIPDINAYTRLYYCGQILDDRKKLSDYNIQEGSYTSSSPEA' A
#
# COMPACT_ATOMS: atom_id res chain seq x y z
N MET A 1 12.85 -2.95 12.51
CA MET A 1 12.00 -4.15 12.36
C MET A 1 11.33 -4.06 10.99
N LYS A 2 11.46 -5.09 10.15
CA LYS A 2 10.88 -5.14 8.81
C LYS A 2 9.60 -5.97 8.85
N ILE A 3 8.66 -5.68 7.95
CA ILE A 3 7.40 -6.38 7.76
C ILE A 3 7.20 -6.71 6.29
N ASN A 4 6.61 -7.88 6.03
CA ASN A 4 6.13 -8.25 4.72
C ASN A 4 4.72 -7.68 4.53
N VAL A 5 4.56 -6.77 3.58
CA VAL A 5 3.25 -6.19 3.24
C VAL A 5 2.86 -6.68 1.86
N GLU A 6 1.60 -7.11 1.75
CA GLU A 6 1.00 -7.49 0.49
C GLU A 6 0.07 -6.38 0.01
N ILE A 7 0.39 -5.81 -1.15
CA ILE A 7 -0.38 -4.72 -1.75
C ILE A 7 -1.09 -5.28 -2.96
N ASN A 8 -2.41 -5.34 -2.87
CA ASN A 8 -3.30 -5.66 -3.96
C ASN A 8 -3.57 -4.37 -4.73
N TYR A 9 -3.27 -4.32 -6.02
CA TYR A 9 -3.54 -3.14 -6.85
C TYR A 9 -4.03 -3.56 -8.23
N GLU A 10 -4.85 -2.74 -8.87
CA GLU A 10 -5.28 -2.99 -10.25
C GLU A 10 -4.49 -2.12 -11.22
N ALA A 11 -3.83 -2.76 -12.19
CA ALA A 11 -3.18 -2.07 -13.30
C ALA A 11 -3.82 -2.55 -14.59
N THR A 12 -4.27 -1.61 -15.43
CA THR A 12 -4.84 -1.90 -16.76
C THR A 12 -5.94 -2.96 -16.76
N GLY A 13 -6.84 -2.95 -15.75
CA GLY A 13 -7.94 -3.92 -15.61
C GLY A 13 -7.52 -5.32 -15.15
N THR A 14 -6.28 -5.49 -14.66
CA THR A 14 -5.80 -6.74 -14.06
C THR A 14 -5.39 -6.51 -12.62
N LYS A 15 -5.99 -7.28 -11.70
CA LYS A 15 -5.58 -7.29 -10.30
C LYS A 15 -4.20 -7.93 -10.16
N LYS A 16 -3.26 -7.14 -9.66
CA LYS A 16 -1.87 -7.51 -9.34
C LYS A 16 -1.66 -7.50 -7.83
N ILE A 17 -0.67 -8.26 -7.40
CA ILE A 17 -0.27 -8.36 -5.99
C ILE A 17 1.23 -8.10 -5.92
N LEU A 18 1.66 -7.06 -5.21
CA LEU A 18 3.06 -6.85 -4.86
C LEU A 18 3.31 -7.32 -3.44
N LYS A 19 4.28 -8.23 -3.27
CA LYS A 19 4.84 -8.61 -1.97
C LYS A 19 6.20 -7.94 -1.82
N ALA A 20 6.32 -7.02 -0.88
CA ALA A 20 7.58 -6.34 -0.61
C ALA A 20 7.81 -6.16 0.90
N GLU A 21 9.08 -6.11 1.28
CA GLU A 21 9.48 -5.80 2.65
C GLU A 21 9.49 -4.28 2.87
N PHE A 22 8.82 -3.85 3.93
CA PHE A 22 8.77 -2.48 4.40
C PHE A 22 9.18 -2.40 5.87
N LYS A 23 9.43 -1.21 6.37
CA LYS A 23 9.64 -0.92 7.78
C LYS A 23 8.38 -0.28 8.33
N TYR A 24 8.10 -0.48 9.61
CA TYR A 24 7.03 0.23 10.32
C TYR A 24 7.14 1.76 10.21
N THR A 25 8.37 2.27 10.05
CA THR A 25 8.68 3.68 9.89
C THR A 25 8.49 4.20 8.46
N ASP A 26 8.37 3.31 7.48
CA ASP A 26 8.11 3.71 6.10
C ASP A 26 6.71 4.32 6.01
N THR A 27 6.57 5.29 5.11
CA THR A 27 5.29 5.95 4.86
C THR A 27 4.52 5.26 3.75
N VAL A 28 3.24 5.55 3.65
CA VAL A 28 2.42 5.10 2.52
C VAL A 28 2.98 5.64 1.20
N GLY A 29 3.56 6.85 1.18
CA GLY A 29 4.26 7.37 0.00
C GLY A 29 5.49 6.53 -0.41
N ASP A 30 6.25 6.01 0.57
CA ASP A 30 7.37 5.09 0.29
C ASP A 30 6.88 3.76 -0.31
N ILE A 31 5.71 3.27 0.13
CA ILE A 31 5.05 2.11 -0.50
C ILE A 31 4.74 2.41 -1.95
N LYS A 32 4.12 3.55 -2.24
CA LYS A 32 3.70 3.91 -3.60
C LYS A 32 4.88 4.02 -4.55
N ASN A 33 5.99 4.61 -4.10
CA ASN A 33 7.23 4.69 -4.90
C ASN A 33 7.82 3.31 -5.28
N LYS A 34 7.45 2.25 -4.57
CA LYS A 34 7.94 0.88 -4.84
C LYS A 34 7.11 0.13 -5.88
N ILE A 35 5.91 0.60 -6.20
CA ILE A 35 5.04 0.02 -7.22
C ILE A 35 5.04 0.96 -8.43
N PRO A 36 5.72 0.62 -9.52
CA PRO A 36 5.83 1.51 -10.68
C PRO A 36 4.49 1.75 -11.41
N ASP A 37 3.52 0.85 -11.21
CA ASP A 37 2.18 0.90 -11.82
C ASP A 37 1.19 1.79 -11.05
N ILE A 38 1.50 2.26 -9.84
CA ILE A 38 0.61 3.15 -9.07
C ILE A 38 1.15 4.58 -9.08
N ASN A 39 0.25 5.51 -9.33
CA ASN A 39 0.58 6.93 -9.42
C ASN A 39 0.47 7.57 -8.03
N ALA A 40 1.04 8.77 -7.85
CA ALA A 40 0.85 9.54 -6.61
C ALA A 40 -0.63 9.79 -6.27
N TYR A 41 -1.48 9.83 -7.29
CA TYR A 41 -2.93 10.00 -7.18
C TYR A 41 -3.67 8.72 -6.79
N THR A 42 -3.03 7.54 -6.86
CA THR A 42 -3.68 6.28 -6.51
C THR A 42 -3.97 6.21 -5.02
N ARG A 43 -5.23 5.95 -4.66
CA ARG A 43 -5.65 5.74 -3.27
C ARG A 43 -5.41 4.29 -2.85
N LEU A 44 -4.62 4.12 -1.81
CA LEU A 44 -4.47 2.83 -1.11
C LEU A 44 -5.50 2.76 0.02
N TYR A 45 -6.09 1.59 0.21
CA TYR A 45 -7.08 1.31 1.24
C TYR A 45 -6.57 0.18 2.14
N TYR A 46 -6.75 0.34 3.45
CA TYR A 46 -6.48 -0.68 4.45
C TYR A 46 -7.68 -0.74 5.39
N CYS A 47 -8.23 -1.92 5.71
CA CYS A 47 -9.41 -2.03 6.58
C CYS A 47 -10.58 -1.07 6.24
N GLY A 48 -10.76 -0.73 4.95
CA GLY A 48 -11.81 0.20 4.50
C GLY A 48 -11.51 1.69 4.70
N GLN A 49 -10.35 2.07 5.21
CA GLN A 49 -9.89 3.46 5.31
C GLN A 49 -8.85 3.80 4.24
N ILE A 50 -8.92 5.02 3.70
CA ILE A 50 -7.91 5.55 2.79
C ILE A 50 -6.62 5.81 3.59
N LEU A 51 -5.51 5.34 3.04
CA LEU A 51 -4.18 5.57 3.56
C LEU A 51 -3.65 6.92 3.06
N ASP A 52 -3.10 7.70 3.99
CA ASP A 52 -2.52 9.01 3.76
C ASP A 52 -1.03 8.85 3.50
N ASP A 53 -0.53 9.43 2.42
CA ASP A 53 0.87 9.35 1.99
C ASP A 53 1.87 9.78 3.07
N ARG A 54 1.45 10.68 3.98
CA ARG A 54 2.30 11.21 5.04
C ARG A 54 2.30 10.37 6.31
N LYS A 55 1.40 9.39 6.43
CA LYS A 55 1.30 8.50 7.59
C LYS A 55 2.19 7.27 7.43
N LYS A 56 2.70 6.79 8.55
CA LYS A 56 3.57 5.61 8.62
C LYS A 56 2.72 4.35 8.70
N LEU A 57 3.30 3.22 8.32
CA LEU A 57 2.64 1.92 8.46
C LEU A 57 2.32 1.59 9.92
N SER A 58 3.17 2.03 10.86
CA SER A 58 2.91 1.92 12.29
C SER A 58 1.66 2.68 12.73
N ASP A 59 1.36 3.84 12.14
CA ASP A 59 0.17 4.64 12.51
C ASP A 59 -1.14 3.93 12.15
N TYR A 60 -1.06 3.00 11.20
CA TYR A 60 -2.17 2.18 10.73
C TYR A 60 -2.21 0.79 11.35
N ASN A 61 -1.30 0.48 12.27
CA ASN A 61 -1.19 -0.85 12.88
C ASN A 61 -0.98 -1.98 11.85
N ILE A 62 -0.37 -1.67 10.70
CA ILE A 62 -0.09 -2.63 9.62
C ILE A 62 1.00 -3.59 10.09
N GLN A 63 0.64 -4.87 10.18
CA GLN A 63 1.51 -5.96 10.65
C GLN A 63 1.79 -6.96 9.51
N GLU A 64 2.73 -7.88 9.76
CA GLU A 64 3.03 -8.97 8.81
C GLU A 64 1.75 -9.72 8.42
N GLY A 65 1.50 -9.82 7.11
CA GLY A 65 0.29 -10.45 6.55
C GLY A 65 -0.92 -9.51 6.38
N SER A 66 -0.77 -8.22 6.68
CA SER A 66 -1.80 -7.22 6.34
C SER A 66 -1.89 -7.00 4.83
N TYR A 67 -3.13 -6.91 4.32
CA TYR A 67 -3.43 -6.65 2.93
C TYR A 67 -3.98 -5.23 2.75
N THR A 68 -3.40 -4.47 1.82
CA THR A 68 -3.94 -3.18 1.37
C THR A 68 -4.48 -3.34 -0.04
N SER A 69 -5.67 -2.83 -0.34
CA SER A 69 -6.23 -2.81 -1.70
C SER A 69 -6.13 -1.40 -2.28
N SER A 70 -5.63 -1.25 -3.51
CA SER A 70 -5.86 -0.05 -4.30
C SER A 70 -7.14 -0.23 -5.11
N SER A 71 -7.92 0.84 -5.24
CA SER A 71 -9.02 0.88 -6.19
C SER A 71 -8.62 1.87 -7.29
N PRO A 72 -8.74 1.52 -8.58
CA PRO A 72 -8.73 2.54 -9.61
C PRO A 72 -9.94 3.44 -9.31
N GLU A 73 -9.69 4.72 -9.08
CA GLU A 73 -10.77 5.70 -9.07
C GLU A 73 -11.46 5.59 -10.43
N ALA A 74 -12.75 5.25 -10.40
CA ALA A 74 -13.62 5.17 -11.57
C ALA A 74 -13.74 6.54 -12.26
#